data_AF-A0A1Q5CM98-F1
#
_entry.id   AF-A0A1Q5CM98-F1
#
_cell.length_a   1.000
_cell.length_b   1.000
_cell.length_c   1.000
_cell.angle_alpha   90.00
_cell.angle_beta   90.00
_cell.angle_gamma   90.00
#
_symmetry.space_group_name_H-M   'P 1'
#
loop_
_entity.id
_entity.type
_entity.pdbx_description
1 polymer ?
#
loop_
_entity_poly.entity_id
_entity_poly.type
_entity_poly.pdbx_seq_one_letter_code
_entity_poly.pdbx_strand_id
1 'polypeptide(L)'
;MSYGDVLAAQAAFLASAVNYQVLRLQANQSLSSEERTVVRDLFAALSEAAGRVDLWGPSDVVAQAYALRTATGRMFVALVGWAEALDGPQGDNTASHSAEYQAAFEGFKEARTAFVGAAIKALHD
;
A
#
# COMPACT_ATOMS: atom_id res chain seq x y z
N MET A 1 -10.90 -16.74 8.53
CA MET A 1 -10.67 -15.35 8.10
C MET A 1 -11.06 -15.30 6.63
N SER A 2 -12.06 -14.50 6.28
CA SER A 2 -12.67 -14.48 4.95
C SER A 2 -11.94 -13.51 4.02
N TYR A 3 -12.13 -13.62 2.70
CA TYR A 3 -11.67 -12.59 1.74
C TYR A 3 -12.16 -11.18 2.10
N GLY A 4 -13.32 -11.08 2.75
CA GLY A 4 -13.89 -9.84 3.26
C GLY A 4 -13.03 -9.18 4.34
N ASP A 5 -12.32 -9.95 5.16
CA ASP A 5 -11.46 -9.42 6.23
C ASP A 5 -10.23 -8.70 5.64
N VAL A 6 -9.69 -9.23 4.54
CA VAL A 6 -8.57 -8.63 3.78
C VAL A 6 -9.02 -7.35 3.07
N LEU A 7 -10.23 -7.36 2.51
CA LEU A 7 -10.83 -6.18 1.87
C LEU A 7 -11.18 -5.08 2.89
N ALA A 8 -11.64 -5.45 4.08
CA ALA A 8 -11.93 -4.50 5.16
C ALA A 8 -10.64 -3.88 5.73
N ALA A 9 -9.59 -4.70 5.94
CA ALA A 9 -8.27 -4.22 6.34
C ALA A 9 -7.66 -3.27 5.29
N GLN A 10 -7.84 -3.57 4.00
CA GLN A 10 -7.46 -2.68 2.89
C GLN A 10 -8.21 -1.35 2.89
N ALA A 11 -9.53 -1.40 3.06
CA ALA A 11 -10.35 -0.21 3.05
C ALA A 11 -9.99 0.72 4.22
N ALA A 12 -9.77 0.16 5.42
CA ALA A 12 -9.31 0.92 6.58
C ALA A 12 -7.90 1.51 6.38
N PHE A 13 -6.98 0.73 5.80
CA PHE A 13 -5.61 1.13 5.50
C PHE A 13 -5.52 2.34 4.55
N LEU A 14 -6.28 2.29 3.45
CA LEU A 14 -6.29 3.37 2.44
C LEU A 14 -7.08 4.59 2.90
N ALA A 15 -8.18 4.41 3.63
CA ALA A 15 -9.14 5.48 3.87
C ALA A 15 -8.69 6.54 4.90
N SER A 16 -7.87 6.20 5.90
CA SER A 16 -7.58 7.14 6.99
C SER A 16 -6.13 7.57 7.11
N ALA A 17 -5.16 6.65 7.05
CA ALA A 17 -3.78 6.95 7.40
C ALA A 17 -2.92 7.38 6.21
N VAL A 18 -2.92 6.61 5.11
CA VAL A 18 -2.05 6.92 3.96
C VAL A 18 -2.45 8.24 3.29
N ASN A 19 -3.76 8.48 3.10
CA ASN A 19 -4.26 9.71 2.49
C ASN A 19 -3.84 10.96 3.28
N TYR A 20 -3.94 10.92 4.61
CA TYR A 20 -3.53 12.06 5.45
C TYR A 20 -2.03 12.34 5.32
N GLN A 21 -1.19 11.30 5.33
CA GLN A 21 0.25 11.47 5.19
C GLN A 21 0.67 11.94 3.79
N VAL A 22 0.00 11.49 2.73
CA VAL A 22 0.22 11.98 1.36
C VAL A 22 -0.12 13.47 1.24
N LEU A 23 -1.24 13.91 1.81
CA LEU A 23 -1.62 15.33 1.79
C LEU A 23 -0.58 16.22 2.48
N ARG A 24 0.04 15.74 3.57
CA ARG A 24 1.13 16.46 4.25
C ARG A 24 2.40 16.52 3.40
N LEU A 25 2.78 15.42 2.78
CA LEU A 25 3.94 15.38 1.87
C LEU A 25 3.72 16.30 0.66
N GLN A 26 2.51 16.36 0.11
CA GLN A 26 2.14 17.31 -0.96
C GLN A 26 2.23 18.78 -0.50
N ALA A 27 2.04 19.05 0.79
CA ALA A 27 2.23 20.35 1.40
C ALA A 27 3.70 20.63 1.80
N ASN A 28 4.66 19.81 1.34
CA ASN A 28 6.08 19.85 1.72
C ASN A 28 6.31 19.73 3.24
N GLN A 29 5.44 19.01 3.93
CA GLN A 29 5.59 18.71 5.34
C GLN A 29 6.03 17.25 5.49
N SER A 30 7.22 17.06 6.06
CA SER A 30 7.74 15.73 6.37
C SER A 30 6.94 15.02 7.46
N LEU A 31 7.12 13.70 7.51
CA LEU A 31 6.53 12.80 8.49
C LEU A 31 7.44 12.65 9.70
N SER A 32 6.89 12.77 10.90
CA SER A 32 7.60 12.43 12.14
C SER A 32 7.94 10.93 12.20
N SER A 33 8.86 10.55 13.07
CA SER A 33 9.24 9.15 13.29
C SER A 33 8.07 8.27 13.76
N GLU A 34 7.17 8.83 14.55
CA GLU A 34 5.95 8.16 15.02
C GLU A 34 4.99 7.92 13.85
N GLU A 35 4.81 8.91 12.98
CA GLU A 35 3.96 8.78 11.80
C GLU A 35 4.50 7.75 10.80
N ARG A 36 5.83 7.72 10.59
CA ARG A 36 6.46 6.67 9.77
C ARG A 36 6.24 5.28 10.35
N THR A 37 6.25 5.16 11.67
CA THR A 37 5.99 3.90 12.38
C THR A 37 4.54 3.46 12.19
N VAL A 38 3.58 4.36 12.38
CA VAL A 38 2.15 4.09 12.15
C VAL A 38 1.90 3.64 10.70
N VAL A 39 2.49 4.35 9.74
CA VAL A 39 2.40 3.99 8.32
C VAL A 39 2.96 2.58 8.08
N ARG A 40 4.16 2.30 8.58
CA ARG A 40 4.80 0.98 8.45
C ARG A 40 3.95 -0.14 9.04
N ASP A 41 3.42 0.03 10.24
CA ASP A 41 2.67 -1.02 10.94
C ASP A 41 1.35 -1.33 10.22
N LEU A 42 0.71 -0.30 9.65
CA LEU A 42 -0.45 -0.42 8.79
C LEU A 42 -0.12 -1.17 7.48
N PHE A 43 1.04 -0.89 6.87
CA PHE A 43 1.51 -1.59 5.67
C PHE A 43 1.84 -3.05 5.96
N ALA A 44 2.39 -3.34 7.15
CA ALA A 44 2.66 -4.69 7.62
C ALA A 44 1.37 -5.49 7.82
N ALA A 45 0.35 -4.89 8.46
CA ALA A 45 -0.96 -5.53 8.63
C ALA A 45 -1.63 -5.87 7.29
N LEU A 46 -1.55 -4.97 6.31
CA LEU A 46 -2.05 -5.23 4.95
C LEU A 46 -1.28 -6.37 4.26
N SER A 47 0.05 -6.37 4.39
CA SER A 47 0.90 -7.42 3.82
C SER A 47 0.65 -8.79 4.46
N GLU A 48 0.39 -8.83 5.76
CA GLU A 48 0.06 -10.04 6.50
C GLU A 48 -1.32 -10.58 6.10
N ALA A 49 -2.31 -9.70 5.96
CA ALA A 49 -3.65 -10.07 5.49
C ALA A 49 -3.60 -10.69 4.09
N ALA A 50 -2.81 -10.11 3.17
CA ALA A 50 -2.58 -10.69 1.84
C ALA A 50 -1.83 -12.03 1.91
N GLY A 51 -0.81 -12.14 2.77
CA GLY A 51 -0.05 -13.38 2.97
C GLY A 51 -0.87 -14.53 3.59
N ARG A 52 -1.94 -14.23 4.33
CA ARG A 52 -2.85 -15.27 4.83
C ARG A 52 -3.74 -15.84 3.71
N VAL A 53 -4.03 -15.07 2.65
CA VAL A 53 -4.72 -15.57 1.45
C VAL A 53 -3.80 -16.46 0.62
N ASP A 54 -2.51 -16.09 0.53
CA ASP A 54 -1.45 -16.87 -0.13
C ASP A 54 -1.36 -18.32 0.39
N LEU A 55 -1.64 -18.53 1.68
CA LEU A 55 -1.54 -19.85 2.32
C LEU A 55 -2.78 -20.76 2.15
N TRP A 56 -3.96 -20.18 1.87
CA TRP A 56 -5.22 -20.93 2.00
C TRP A 56 -6.25 -20.65 0.88
N GLY A 57 -5.94 -19.80 -0.09
CA GLY A 57 -6.84 -19.44 -1.19
C GLY A 57 -6.68 -20.31 -2.46
N PRO A 58 -7.64 -20.26 -3.40
CA PRO A 58 -7.50 -20.79 -4.75
C PRO A 58 -6.27 -20.19 -5.45
N SER A 59 -5.59 -20.98 -6.28
CA SER A 59 -4.33 -20.61 -6.95
C SER A 59 -4.39 -19.25 -7.65
N ASP A 60 -5.50 -18.95 -8.32
CA ASP A 60 -5.68 -17.71 -9.07
C ASP A 60 -5.79 -16.50 -8.13
N VAL A 61 -6.41 -16.66 -6.97
CA VAL A 61 -6.53 -15.62 -5.94
C VAL A 61 -5.20 -15.42 -5.22
N VAL A 62 -4.47 -16.51 -4.97
CA VAL A 62 -3.14 -16.51 -4.36
C VAL A 62 -2.14 -15.69 -5.18
N ALA A 63 -2.09 -15.92 -6.50
CA ALA A 63 -1.21 -15.16 -7.40
C ALA A 63 -1.50 -13.64 -7.34
N GLN A 64 -2.79 -13.26 -7.29
CA GLN A 64 -3.18 -11.85 -7.18
C GLN A 64 -2.92 -11.26 -5.79
N ALA A 65 -3.05 -12.07 -4.72
CA ALA A 65 -2.70 -11.65 -3.36
C ALA A 65 -1.20 -11.34 -3.23
N TYR A 66 -0.34 -12.16 -3.88
CA TYR A 66 1.09 -11.91 -3.93
C TYR A 66 1.45 -10.63 -4.72
N ALA A 67 0.82 -10.42 -5.88
CA ALA A 67 1.01 -9.21 -6.69
C ALA A 67 0.61 -7.95 -5.91
N LEU A 68 -0.52 -8.01 -5.20
CA LEU A 68 -1.02 -6.97 -4.33
C LEU A 68 -0.06 -6.68 -3.17
N ARG A 69 0.40 -7.69 -2.45
CA ARG A 69 1.42 -7.54 -1.38
C ARG A 69 2.68 -6.85 -1.90
N THR A 70 3.14 -7.26 -3.08
CA THR A 70 4.34 -6.67 -3.72
C THR A 70 4.13 -5.20 -4.07
N ALA A 71 2.97 -4.86 -4.65
CA ALA A 71 2.63 -3.48 -5.00
C ALA A 71 2.50 -2.59 -3.74
N THR A 72 1.88 -3.12 -2.69
CA THR A 72 1.81 -2.49 -1.36
C THR A 72 3.21 -2.20 -0.79
N GLY A 73 4.15 -3.15 -0.86
CA GLY A 73 5.52 -2.94 -0.42
C GLY A 73 6.24 -1.83 -1.21
N ARG A 74 6.06 -1.78 -2.54
CA ARG A 74 6.63 -0.71 -3.38
C ARG A 74 6.06 0.66 -3.03
N MET A 75 4.75 0.75 -2.79
CA MET A 75 4.09 1.99 -2.39
C MET A 75 4.64 2.51 -1.05
N PHE A 76 4.89 1.62 -0.08
CA PHE A 76 5.52 1.99 1.18
C PHE A 76 6.92 2.57 1.00
N VAL A 77 7.79 1.87 0.26
CA VAL A 77 9.17 2.30 0.03
C VAL A 77 9.20 3.68 -0.64
N ALA A 78 8.36 3.90 -1.66
CA ALA A 78 8.29 5.18 -2.34
C ALA A 78 7.77 6.31 -1.41
N LEU A 79 6.79 6.02 -0.56
CA LEU A 79 6.27 6.98 0.41
C LEU A 79 7.32 7.40 1.44
N VAL A 80 8.08 6.44 1.96
CA VAL A 80 9.18 6.72 2.91
C VAL A 80 10.31 7.48 2.23
N GLY A 81 10.70 7.09 1.02
CA GLY A 81 11.71 7.81 0.23
C GLY A 81 11.32 9.27 -0.02
N TRP A 82 10.04 9.54 -0.29
CA TRP A 82 9.54 10.91 -0.41
C TRP A 82 9.63 11.69 0.90
N ALA A 83 9.26 11.08 2.03
CA ALA A 83 9.38 11.70 3.35
C ALA A 83 10.85 12.01 3.71
N GLU A 84 11.77 11.09 3.44
CA GLU A 84 13.21 11.28 3.68
C GLU A 84 13.81 12.37 2.78
N ALA A 85 13.37 12.46 1.52
CA ALA A 85 13.82 13.51 0.61
C ALA A 85 13.41 14.93 1.06
N LEU A 86 12.31 15.05 1.81
CA LEU A 86 11.90 16.33 2.41
C LEU A 86 12.75 16.72 3.65
N ASP A 87 13.38 15.75 4.31
CA ASP A 87 14.29 16.01 5.45
C ASP A 87 15.74 16.29 5.03
N GLY A 88 16.11 15.93 3.81
CA GLY A 88 17.49 16.03 3.30
C GLY A 88 17.97 17.47 3.07
N PRO A 89 19.29 17.73 3.15
CA PRO A 89 19.84 19.04 2.82
C PRO A 89 19.66 19.29 1.31
N GLN A 90 18.80 20.26 0.99
CA GLN A 90 18.29 20.61 -0.35
C GLN A 90 17.37 19.51 -0.92
N GLY A 91 16.06 19.77 -0.94
CA GLY A 91 14.99 18.90 -1.45
C GLY A 91 15.02 18.65 -2.97
N ASP A 92 16.21 18.50 -3.55
CA ASP A 92 16.53 18.42 -4.99
C ASP A 92 15.88 17.23 -5.70
N ASN A 93 15.36 16.23 -4.97
CA ASN A 93 14.73 15.05 -5.56
C ASN A 93 13.29 14.80 -5.08
N THR A 94 12.69 15.74 -4.34
CA THR A 94 11.32 15.60 -3.82
C THR A 94 10.29 15.37 -4.92
N ALA A 95 10.42 16.05 -6.06
CA ALA A 95 9.58 15.83 -7.23
C ALA A 95 9.74 14.42 -7.84
N SER A 96 10.97 13.89 -7.87
CA SER A 96 11.23 12.52 -8.35
C SER A 96 10.57 11.49 -7.44
N HIS A 97 10.75 11.62 -6.13
CA HIS A 97 10.15 10.69 -5.17
C HIS A 97 8.62 10.79 -5.10
N SER A 98 8.06 11.99 -5.31
CA SER A 98 6.61 12.15 -5.48
C SER A 98 6.10 11.40 -6.72
N ALA A 99 6.82 11.47 -7.85
CA ALA A 99 6.47 10.74 -9.06
C ALA A 99 6.62 9.22 -8.89
N GLU A 100 7.67 8.76 -8.20
CA GLU A 100 7.86 7.35 -7.82
C GLU A 100 6.70 6.84 -6.96
N TYR A 101 6.26 7.62 -5.97
CA TYR A 101 5.09 7.31 -5.16
C TYR A 101 3.83 7.21 -6.01
N GLN A 102 3.61 8.17 -6.89
CA GLN A 102 2.44 8.18 -7.78
C GLN A 102 2.40 6.92 -8.66
N ALA A 103 3.53 6.55 -9.26
CA ALA A 103 3.65 5.33 -10.06
C ALA A 103 3.40 4.06 -9.23
N ALA A 104 3.94 4.00 -8.01
CA ALA A 104 3.69 2.88 -7.10
C ALA A 104 2.22 2.79 -6.66
N PHE A 105 1.56 3.94 -6.46
CA PHE A 105 0.14 4.03 -6.14
C PHE A 105 -0.75 3.54 -7.30
N GLU A 106 -0.43 3.91 -8.55
CA GLU A 106 -1.13 3.36 -9.72
C GLU A 106 -0.99 1.84 -9.80
N GLY A 107 0.23 1.31 -9.67
CA GLY A 107 0.46 -0.14 -9.66
C GLY A 107 -0.27 -0.86 -8.52
N PHE A 108 -0.38 -0.21 -7.35
CA PHE A 108 -1.20 -0.72 -6.25
C PHE A 108 -2.69 -0.78 -6.62
N LYS A 109 -3.25 0.26 -7.26
CA LYS A 109 -4.66 0.26 -7.69
C LYS A 109 -4.96 -0.85 -8.71
N GLU A 110 -4.05 -1.08 -9.64
CA GLU A 110 -4.16 -2.18 -10.61
C GLU A 110 -4.15 -3.55 -9.92
N ALA A 111 -3.16 -3.80 -9.05
CA ALA A 111 -3.06 -5.05 -8.32
C ALA A 111 -4.27 -5.29 -7.41
N ARG A 112 -4.79 -4.23 -6.77
CA ARG A 112 -6.02 -4.30 -5.98
C ARG A 112 -7.22 -4.69 -6.83
N THR A 113 -7.38 -4.06 -8.00
CA THR A 113 -8.49 -4.37 -8.92
C THR A 113 -8.44 -5.84 -9.35
N ALA A 114 -7.26 -6.34 -9.71
CA ALA A 114 -7.06 -7.73 -10.10
C ALA A 114 -7.37 -8.71 -8.95
N PHE A 115 -6.90 -8.42 -7.74
CA PHE A 115 -7.20 -9.23 -6.56
C PHE A 115 -8.69 -9.27 -6.23
N VAL A 116 -9.37 -8.11 -6.21
CA VAL A 116 -10.82 -8.02 -5.97
C VAL A 116 -11.58 -8.83 -7.02
N GLY A 117 -11.22 -8.69 -8.30
CA GLY A 117 -11.85 -9.44 -9.38
C GLY A 117 -11.70 -10.95 -9.21
N ALA A 118 -10.49 -11.42 -8.89
CA ALA A 118 -10.22 -12.84 -8.63
C ALA A 118 -10.99 -13.35 -7.40
N ALA A 119 -11.03 -12.57 -6.32
CA ALA A 119 -11.75 -12.93 -5.10
C ALA A 119 -13.27 -13.02 -5.33
N ILE A 120 -13.86 -12.08 -6.09
CA ILE A 120 -15.29 -12.12 -6.45
C ILE A 120 -15.59 -13.35 -7.32
N LYS A 121 -14.73 -13.66 -8.30
CA LYS A 121 -14.90 -14.86 -9.13
C LYS A 121 -14.88 -16.13 -8.28
N ALA A 122 -13.90 -16.26 -7.39
CA ALA A 122 -13.76 -17.41 -6.50
C ALA A 122 -14.89 -17.57 -5.47
N LEU A 123 -15.72 -16.55 -5.25
CA LEU A 123 -16.92 -16.64 -4.40
C LEU A 123 -18.15 -17.16 -5.16
N HIS A 124 -18.12 -17.14 -6.49
CA HIS A 124 -19.22 -17.55 -7.36
C HIS A 124 -18.94 -18.87 -8.11
N ASP A 125 -17.71 -19.38 -8.04
CA ASP A 125 -17.28 -20.72 -8.50
C ASP A 125 -17.43 -21.74 -7.36
#